data_AF-A0A6B2M5E9-F1
#
_entry.id   AF-A0A6B2M5E9-F1
#
_cell.length_a   1.000
_cell.length_b   1.000
_cell.length_c   1.000
_cell.angle_alpha   90.00
_cell.angle_beta   90.00
_cell.angle_gamma   90.00
#
_symmetry.space_group_name_H-M   'P 1'
#
loop_
_entity.id
_entity.type
_entity.pdbx_description
1 polymer ?
#
loop_
_entity_poly.entity_id
_entity_poly.type
_entity_poly.pdbx_seq_one_letter_code
_entity_poly.pdbx_strand_id
1 'polypeptide(L)'
;MKTIHSNTLLPLFPARLLSCWLIILALPGALSAGVIAGGGGTCGGGAGGSVYALNGTIGQPLVETSADGPYVLRSGFWNVVLIVQLPPAGDGFTNWMNSLAPVDKPPEGLRGPLDEPAGDGVSNLFKYAFGLLPLESSPDAWPHLASHPDPSNPAQFLLAVEFIRSTTAEVVFWMDGSPDLEVWTEAPFTLEVMEVLPDERERIRLVSTVSLLPGERYFLQLNVDLP
;
A
#
# COMPACT_ATOMS: atom_id res chain seq x y z
N MET A 1 16.50 -63.40 1.58
CA MET A 1 15.30 -62.90 2.29
C MET A 1 15.38 -61.38 2.30
N LYS A 2 14.29 -60.65 2.01
CA LYS A 2 14.35 -59.21 1.67
C LYS A 2 13.55 -58.38 2.68
N THR A 3 14.23 -57.66 3.55
CA THR A 3 13.61 -56.81 4.58
C THR A 3 13.44 -55.38 4.05
N ILE A 4 12.24 -54.82 4.23
CA ILE A 4 11.88 -53.43 3.94
C ILE A 4 11.38 -52.84 5.26
N HIS A 5 11.75 -51.60 5.58
CA HIS A 5 11.11 -50.59 6.47
C HIS A 5 12.18 -49.51 6.75
N SER A 6 11.87 -48.21 6.87
CA SER A 6 10.61 -47.48 6.68
C SER A 6 10.92 -46.00 6.37
N ASN A 7 10.28 -45.41 5.36
CA ASN A 7 10.37 -43.96 5.12
C ASN A 7 9.34 -43.22 5.99
N THR A 8 9.79 -42.29 6.81
CA THR A 8 8.92 -41.39 7.58
C THR A 8 8.37 -40.29 6.67
N LEU A 9 7.06 -40.20 6.52
CA LEU A 9 6.39 -39.11 5.80
C LEU A 9 6.22 -37.91 6.74
N LEU A 10 6.67 -36.74 6.30
CA LEU A 10 6.35 -35.46 6.95
C LEU A 10 4.93 -35.03 6.57
N PRO A 11 4.16 -34.42 7.51
CA PRO A 11 2.83 -33.92 7.19
C PRO A 11 2.91 -32.64 6.35
N LEU A 12 2.22 -32.64 5.20
CA LEU A 12 1.94 -31.42 4.44
C LEU A 12 0.94 -30.55 5.22
N PHE A 13 1.35 -29.33 5.59
CA PHE A 13 0.41 -28.30 6.02
C PHE A 13 -0.34 -27.72 4.79
N PRO A 14 -1.64 -27.40 4.92
CA PRO A 14 -2.43 -26.89 3.80
C PRO A 14 -2.07 -25.44 3.48
N ALA A 15 -1.78 -25.16 2.20
CA ALA A 15 -1.64 -23.80 1.71
C ALA A 15 -2.99 -23.06 1.83
N ARG A 16 -3.04 -22.02 2.66
CA ARG A 16 -4.19 -21.10 2.71
C ARG A 16 -4.08 -20.09 1.57
N LEU A 17 -5.02 -20.17 0.63
CA LEU A 17 -5.29 -19.08 -0.31
C LEU A 17 -5.74 -17.84 0.48
N LEU A 18 -4.91 -16.80 0.51
CA LEU A 18 -5.33 -15.47 0.95
C LEU A 18 -5.88 -14.72 -0.27
N SER A 19 -7.18 -14.41 -0.25
CA SER A 19 -7.85 -13.66 -1.31
C SER A 19 -7.61 -12.16 -1.15
N CYS A 20 -6.51 -11.64 -1.68
CA CYS A 20 -6.23 -10.21 -1.68
C CYS A 20 -7.22 -9.46 -2.59
N TRP A 21 -8.10 -8.66 -2.00
CA TRP A 21 -8.95 -7.71 -2.72
C TRP A 21 -8.15 -6.47 -3.10
N LEU A 22 -7.49 -6.53 -4.27
CA LEU A 22 -6.69 -5.42 -4.79
C LEU A 22 -7.60 -4.31 -5.34
N ILE A 23 -7.86 -3.28 -4.54
CA ILE A 23 -8.55 -2.06 -4.99
C ILE A 23 -7.52 -1.16 -5.68
N ILE A 24 -7.47 -1.21 -7.01
CA ILE A 24 -6.62 -0.32 -7.80
C ILE A 24 -7.31 1.03 -7.96
N LEU A 25 -6.78 2.06 -7.29
CA LEU A 25 -7.07 3.46 -7.61
C LEU A 25 -6.29 3.84 -8.89
N ALA A 26 -7.00 4.32 -9.91
CA ALA A 26 -6.43 4.59 -11.23
C ALA A 26 -5.72 5.96 -11.27
N LEU A 27 -4.41 5.95 -11.07
CA LEU A 27 -3.53 7.09 -11.38
C LEU A 27 -3.39 7.27 -12.91
N PRO A 28 -3.14 8.50 -13.41
CA PRO A 28 -3.06 8.79 -14.85
C PRO A 28 -1.73 8.33 -15.48
N GLY A 29 -1.56 7.02 -15.62
CA GLY A 29 -0.42 6.40 -16.32
C GLY A 29 -0.49 6.57 -17.85
N ALA A 30 0.66 6.74 -18.49
CA ALA A 30 0.78 6.80 -19.95
C ALA A 30 0.95 5.39 -20.55
N LEU A 31 0.14 5.04 -21.55
CA LEU A 31 0.20 3.74 -22.23
C LEU A 31 1.22 3.75 -23.38
N SER A 32 2.05 2.71 -23.42
CA SER A 32 2.95 2.38 -24.55
C SER A 32 2.56 1.02 -25.13
N ALA A 33 2.51 0.90 -26.47
CA ALA A 33 1.95 -0.26 -27.14
C ALA A 33 2.90 -0.88 -28.18
N GLY A 34 3.13 -2.20 -28.07
CA GLY A 34 3.79 -3.04 -29.07
C GLY A 34 2.78 -3.87 -29.87
N VAL A 35 3.09 -4.16 -31.14
CA VAL A 35 2.10 -4.61 -32.15
C VAL A 35 2.39 -6.02 -32.72
N ILE A 36 1.35 -6.86 -32.71
CA ILE A 36 1.22 -8.18 -33.37
C ILE A 36 -0.27 -8.28 -33.87
N ALA A 37 -0.64 -9.01 -34.97
CA ALA A 37 -1.60 -8.78 -36.15
C ALA A 37 -3.21 -8.74 -36.31
N GLY A 38 -4.15 -9.61 -35.81
CA GLY A 38 -5.66 -9.39 -35.91
C GLY A 38 -6.69 -10.38 -35.23
N GLY A 39 -7.93 -9.96 -34.84
CA GLY A 39 -9.08 -10.85 -34.45
C GLY A 39 -10.28 -10.19 -33.69
N GLY A 40 -11.57 -10.54 -33.94
CA GLY A 40 -12.75 -9.71 -33.58
C GLY A 40 -13.64 -10.06 -32.36
N GLY A 41 -14.37 -9.07 -31.81
CA GLY A 41 -15.27 -9.20 -30.66
C GLY A 41 -16.12 -7.96 -30.37
N THR A 42 -16.90 -7.97 -29.27
CA THR A 42 -17.68 -6.82 -28.77
C THR A 42 -17.24 -6.40 -27.36
N CYS A 43 -17.40 -5.12 -27.07
CA CYS A 43 -17.15 -4.50 -25.76
C CYS A 43 -18.35 -3.65 -25.35
N GLY A 44 -18.63 -3.57 -24.05
CA GLY A 44 -19.68 -2.72 -23.52
C GLY A 44 -19.53 -2.51 -22.02
N GLY A 45 -19.26 -1.26 -21.62
CA GLY A 45 -19.38 -0.85 -20.23
C GLY A 45 -20.85 -0.59 -19.88
N GLY A 46 -21.33 -1.13 -18.76
CA GLY A 46 -22.59 -0.67 -18.17
C GLY A 46 -22.41 0.77 -17.68
N ALA A 47 -23.33 1.68 -18.03
CA ALA A 47 -23.21 3.09 -17.65
C ALA A 47 -23.09 3.26 -16.12
N GLY A 48 -21.92 3.72 -15.66
CA GLY A 48 -21.58 3.88 -14.23
C GLY A 48 -20.81 2.72 -13.59
N GLY A 49 -20.45 1.66 -14.33
CA GLY A 49 -19.68 0.53 -13.82
C GLY A 49 -18.16 0.67 -14.00
N SER A 50 -17.38 0.42 -12.94
CA SER A 50 -15.91 0.46 -12.93
C SER A 50 -15.22 -0.77 -13.56
N VAL A 51 -15.91 -1.52 -14.42
CA VAL A 51 -15.42 -2.77 -15.02
C VAL A 51 -15.65 -2.76 -16.53
N TYR A 52 -14.56 -2.80 -17.29
CA TYR A 52 -14.60 -3.05 -18.73
C TYR A 52 -14.57 -4.55 -19.02
N ALA A 53 -15.55 -5.03 -19.80
CA ALA A 53 -15.58 -6.38 -20.33
C ALA A 53 -15.31 -6.38 -21.84
N LEU A 54 -14.32 -7.17 -22.25
CA LEU A 54 -14.01 -7.50 -23.65
C LEU A 54 -14.37 -8.97 -23.88
N ASN A 55 -15.22 -9.26 -24.86
CA ASN A 55 -15.57 -10.62 -25.24
C ASN A 55 -15.48 -10.77 -26.77
N GLY A 56 -14.66 -11.71 -27.24
CA GLY A 56 -14.38 -11.86 -28.66
C GLY A 56 -13.93 -13.26 -29.04
N THR A 57 -14.13 -13.60 -30.30
CA THR A 57 -13.82 -14.91 -30.87
C THR A 57 -12.64 -14.76 -31.82
N ILE A 58 -11.63 -15.61 -31.70
CA ILE A 58 -10.45 -15.57 -32.56
C ILE A 58 -10.84 -15.98 -34.00
N GLY A 59 -11.17 -14.99 -34.83
CA GLY A 59 -11.57 -15.19 -36.23
C GLY A 59 -11.74 -13.88 -37.01
N GLN A 60 -10.87 -13.70 -38.01
CA GLN A 60 -10.79 -12.58 -38.98
C GLN A 60 -10.69 -11.13 -38.43
N PRO A 61 -10.01 -10.23 -39.17
CA PRO A 61 -9.91 -8.81 -38.80
C PRO A 61 -11.14 -8.03 -39.26
N LEU A 62 -11.87 -7.44 -38.31
CA LEU A 62 -12.84 -6.38 -38.59
C LEU A 62 -12.11 -5.03 -38.64
N VAL A 63 -12.39 -4.22 -39.66
CA VAL A 63 -11.76 -2.90 -39.87
C VAL A 63 -12.76 -1.80 -39.50
N GLU A 64 -12.97 -1.62 -38.20
CA GLU A 64 -13.82 -0.58 -37.64
C GLU A 64 -13.08 0.19 -36.54
N THR A 65 -13.53 1.42 -36.27
CA THR A 65 -12.95 2.27 -35.21
C THR A 65 -13.81 2.18 -33.96
N SER A 66 -13.34 1.46 -32.95
CA SER A 66 -13.89 1.61 -31.59
C SER A 66 -13.29 2.86 -30.96
N ALA A 67 -14.13 3.68 -30.33
CA ALA A 67 -13.75 4.92 -29.69
C ALA A 67 -14.55 5.11 -28.40
N ASP A 68 -13.86 5.12 -27.27
CA ASP A 68 -14.37 5.59 -25.99
C ASP A 68 -13.24 6.33 -25.28
N GLY A 69 -13.55 7.48 -24.66
CA GLY A 69 -12.55 8.43 -24.17
C GLY A 69 -11.69 9.10 -25.26
N PRO A 70 -10.57 9.76 -24.88
CA PRO A 70 -9.77 10.61 -25.77
C PRO A 70 -8.72 9.86 -26.62
N TYR A 71 -8.62 8.52 -26.49
CA TYR A 71 -7.60 7.72 -27.17
C TYR A 71 -8.22 6.83 -28.24
N VAL A 72 -7.65 6.82 -29.45
CA VAL A 72 -8.17 6.06 -30.59
C VAL A 72 -7.18 4.98 -31.03
N LEU A 73 -7.48 3.72 -30.70
CA LEU A 73 -6.73 2.56 -31.18
C LEU A 73 -7.21 2.18 -32.59
N ARG A 74 -6.37 2.37 -33.61
CA ARG A 74 -6.69 2.04 -35.01
C ARG A 74 -6.26 0.61 -35.36
N SER A 75 -7.12 -0.12 -36.07
CA SER A 75 -7.15 -1.59 -36.11
C SER A 75 -5.93 -2.30 -36.72
N GLY A 76 -5.62 -3.48 -36.17
CA GLY A 76 -4.82 -4.50 -36.84
C GLY A 76 -3.95 -5.34 -35.89
N PHE A 77 -4.53 -5.98 -34.84
CA PHE A 77 -3.74 -6.64 -33.77
C PHE A 77 -4.22 -8.06 -33.31
N TRP A 78 -3.33 -9.08 -33.18
CA TRP A 78 -3.61 -10.55 -32.97
C TRP A 78 -3.93 -10.87 -31.48
N ASN A 79 -3.46 -10.17 -30.45
CA ASN A 79 -2.13 -9.55 -30.33
C ASN A 79 -2.10 -8.20 -29.59
N VAL A 80 -2.99 -7.96 -28.61
CA VAL A 80 -2.92 -6.80 -27.71
C VAL A 80 -2.45 -7.27 -26.32
N VAL A 81 -1.23 -6.87 -25.93
CA VAL A 81 -0.72 -7.01 -24.56
C VAL A 81 -0.90 -5.67 -23.84
N LEU A 82 -1.70 -5.66 -22.78
CA LEU A 82 -1.78 -4.51 -21.88
C LEU A 82 -0.61 -4.56 -20.89
N ILE A 83 0.35 -3.65 -21.06
CA ILE A 83 1.37 -3.39 -20.03
C ILE A 83 0.86 -2.22 -19.19
N VAL A 84 0.42 -2.51 -17.96
CA VAL A 84 0.13 -1.47 -16.97
C VAL A 84 1.46 -0.95 -16.44
N GLN A 85 2.00 0.07 -17.11
CA GLN A 85 3.17 0.77 -16.63
C GLN A 85 2.75 1.76 -15.54
N LEU A 86 2.79 1.28 -14.30
CA LEU A 86 2.71 2.14 -13.12
C LEU A 86 3.82 3.22 -13.18
N PRO A 87 3.63 4.40 -12.56
CA PRO A 87 4.77 5.27 -12.26
C PRO A 87 5.83 4.48 -11.47
N PRO A 88 7.13 4.77 -11.63
CA PRO A 88 8.18 4.09 -10.87
C PRO A 88 7.98 4.34 -9.38
N ALA A 89 7.82 3.25 -8.61
CA ALA A 89 7.79 3.32 -7.17
C ALA A 89 9.13 3.87 -6.63
N GLY A 90 9.08 4.68 -5.57
CA GLY A 90 10.24 5.17 -4.83
C GLY A 90 10.68 6.61 -5.10
N ASP A 91 10.20 7.27 -6.16
CA ASP A 91 10.56 8.67 -6.44
C ASP A 91 9.78 9.69 -5.58
N GLY A 92 8.65 9.33 -4.97
CA GLY A 92 7.81 10.23 -4.16
C GLY A 92 8.56 11.00 -3.07
N PHE A 93 9.38 10.32 -2.25
CA PHE A 93 10.21 10.96 -1.22
C PHE A 93 11.24 11.92 -1.83
N THR A 94 11.90 11.52 -2.91
CA THR A 94 12.90 12.34 -3.61
C THR A 94 12.27 13.59 -4.22
N ASN A 95 11.06 13.47 -4.77
CA ASN A 95 10.29 14.57 -5.33
C ASN A 95 9.83 15.55 -4.23
N TRP A 96 9.35 15.05 -3.09
CA TRP A 96 9.02 15.86 -1.91
C TRP A 96 10.24 16.61 -1.37
N MET A 97 11.35 15.91 -1.10
CA MET A 97 12.59 16.52 -0.63
C MET A 97 13.14 17.58 -1.62
N ASN A 98 12.85 17.44 -2.91
CA ASN A 98 13.19 18.43 -3.93
C ASN A 98 12.16 19.58 -4.06
N SER A 99 10.89 19.39 -3.72
CA SER A 99 9.85 20.43 -3.80
C SER A 99 9.85 21.41 -2.63
N LEU A 100 10.40 21.02 -1.47
CA LEU A 100 10.58 21.88 -0.29
C LEU A 100 11.23 23.24 -0.65
N ALA A 101 10.80 24.32 0.01
CA ALA A 101 11.39 25.63 -0.19
C ALA A 101 12.82 25.69 0.41
N PRO A 102 13.67 26.64 -0.02
CA PRO A 102 15.07 26.69 0.41
C PRO A 102 15.32 26.91 1.92
N VAL A 103 14.28 27.26 2.68
CA VAL A 103 14.34 27.44 4.14
C VAL A 103 13.99 26.16 4.92
N ASP A 104 13.12 25.32 4.37
CA ASP A 104 12.65 24.06 5.00
C ASP A 104 13.49 22.84 4.58
N LYS A 105 14.27 23.00 3.50
CA LYS A 105 15.08 21.95 2.90
C LYS A 105 16.41 21.76 3.65
N PRO A 106 16.73 20.54 4.13
CA PRO A 106 17.99 20.28 4.83
C PRO A 106 19.25 20.60 4.01
N PRO A 107 20.40 20.79 4.67
CA PRO A 107 21.71 20.82 4.02
C PRO A 107 21.99 19.56 3.18
N GLU A 108 22.91 19.66 2.23
CA GLU A 108 23.39 18.48 1.51
C GLU A 108 24.11 17.52 2.46
N GLY A 109 23.81 16.23 2.33
CA GLY A 109 24.23 15.19 3.27
C GLY A 109 23.30 14.97 4.48
N LEU A 110 22.15 15.68 4.56
CA LEU A 110 21.10 15.47 5.57
C LEU A 110 19.69 15.33 4.95
N ARG A 111 19.62 14.77 3.73
CA ARG A 111 18.41 14.64 2.89
C ARG A 111 17.97 13.20 2.64
N GLY A 112 18.69 12.21 3.15
CA GLY A 112 18.32 10.80 3.04
C GLY A 112 17.10 10.46 3.90
N PRO A 113 16.38 9.35 3.61
CA PRO A 113 15.19 8.95 4.35
C PRO A 113 15.42 8.75 5.86
N LEU A 114 16.61 8.32 6.25
CA LEU A 114 16.98 8.05 7.65
C LEU A 114 17.68 9.21 8.36
N ASP A 115 17.91 10.35 7.70
CA ASP A 115 18.56 11.51 8.33
C ASP A 115 17.57 12.26 9.22
N GLU A 116 18.05 12.79 10.36
CA GLU A 116 17.25 13.48 11.39
C GLU A 116 17.64 14.98 11.52
N PRO A 117 17.43 15.82 10.50
CA PRO A 117 18.08 17.14 10.40
C PRO A 117 17.59 18.19 11.42
N ALA A 118 16.45 17.96 12.09
CA ALA A 118 15.99 18.79 13.21
C ALA A 118 16.58 18.37 14.57
N GLY A 119 17.25 17.22 14.66
CA GLY A 119 17.78 16.69 15.92
C GLY A 119 16.72 16.25 16.94
N ASP A 120 15.51 15.96 16.48
CA ASP A 120 14.34 15.58 17.31
C ASP A 120 14.09 14.06 17.38
N GLY A 121 15.00 13.24 16.83
CA GLY A 121 14.84 11.78 16.78
C GLY A 121 13.82 11.29 15.75
N VAL A 122 13.37 12.16 14.82
CA VAL A 122 12.40 11.83 13.78
C VAL A 122 13.05 11.97 12.40
N SER A 123 13.15 10.84 11.69
CA SER A 123 13.79 10.80 10.38
C SER A 123 12.95 11.50 9.30
N ASN A 124 13.62 11.94 8.23
CA ASN A 124 12.97 12.53 7.06
C ASN A 124 11.85 11.64 6.49
N LEU A 125 11.97 10.31 6.55
CA LEU A 125 10.95 9.37 6.09
C LEU A 125 9.67 9.44 6.92
N PHE A 126 9.78 9.49 8.25
CA PHE A 126 8.63 9.71 9.12
C PHE A 126 8.01 11.10 8.88
N LYS A 127 8.83 12.13 8.66
CA LYS A 127 8.34 13.48 8.33
C LYS A 127 7.63 13.54 6.97
N TYR A 128 8.12 12.82 5.96
CA TYR A 128 7.42 12.63 4.69
C TYR A 128 6.07 11.94 4.90
N ALA A 129 6.05 10.79 5.57
CA ALA A 129 4.86 9.99 5.84
C ALA A 129 3.76 10.76 6.61
N PHE A 130 4.16 11.68 7.50
CA PHE A 130 3.24 12.46 8.34
C PHE A 130 2.92 13.87 7.80
N GLY A 131 3.52 14.27 6.68
CA GLY A 131 3.34 15.61 6.11
C GLY A 131 3.90 16.72 7.01
N LEU A 132 5.14 16.55 7.47
CA LEU A 132 5.87 17.45 8.38
C LEU A 132 7.11 18.01 7.68
N LEU A 133 7.60 19.19 8.09
CA LEU A 133 8.80 19.78 7.52
C LEU A 133 10.08 19.20 8.15
N PRO A 134 11.12 18.82 7.37
CA PRO A 134 12.34 18.19 7.89
C PRO A 134 13.01 18.90 9.07
N LEU A 135 13.11 20.24 8.96
CA LEU A 135 13.84 21.10 9.89
C LEU A 135 13.00 21.59 11.07
N GLU A 136 11.69 21.31 11.10
CA GLU A 136 10.83 21.66 12.23
C GLU A 136 10.68 20.47 13.18
N SER A 137 10.75 20.73 14.50
CA SER A 137 10.44 19.72 15.50
C SER A 137 8.92 19.61 15.68
N SER A 138 8.39 18.40 15.59
CA SER A 138 6.93 18.15 15.56
C SER A 138 6.49 17.07 16.57
N PRO A 139 6.68 17.29 17.89
CA PRO A 139 6.29 16.32 18.92
C PRO A 139 4.78 16.00 18.92
N ASP A 140 3.93 16.98 18.61
CA ASP A 140 2.47 16.83 18.62
C ASP A 140 1.92 15.97 17.45
N ALA A 141 2.78 15.58 16.50
CA ALA A 141 2.45 14.70 15.37
C ALA A 141 2.88 13.24 15.60
N TRP A 142 3.40 12.91 16.78
CA TRP A 142 3.88 11.55 17.08
C TRP A 142 2.72 10.53 17.16
N PRO A 143 2.93 9.27 16.73
CA PRO A 143 1.95 8.22 16.93
C PRO A 143 1.72 7.93 18.42
N HIS A 144 0.46 7.91 18.85
CA HIS A 144 0.09 7.55 20.21
C HIS A 144 -0.65 6.21 20.26
N LEU A 145 -0.42 5.47 21.36
CA LEU A 145 -1.13 4.22 21.63
C LEU A 145 -2.58 4.52 22.03
N ALA A 146 -3.52 3.83 21.42
CA ALA A 146 -4.96 3.89 21.71
C ALA A 146 -5.50 2.48 22.02
N SER A 147 -6.62 2.42 22.74
CA SER A 147 -7.39 1.19 22.95
C SER A 147 -8.64 1.21 22.08
N HIS A 148 -8.82 0.21 21.23
CA HIS A 148 -10.04 0.04 20.47
C HIS A 148 -10.93 -1.06 21.10
N PRO A 149 -12.25 -0.89 21.24
CA PRO A 149 -13.13 -1.96 21.68
C PRO A 149 -13.05 -3.17 20.74
N ASP A 150 -12.97 -4.39 21.29
CA ASP A 150 -13.04 -5.61 20.48
C ASP A 150 -14.51 -5.86 20.06
N PRO A 151 -14.85 -5.84 18.75
CA PRO A 151 -16.22 -6.01 18.28
C PRO A 151 -16.75 -7.44 18.47
N SER A 152 -15.88 -8.42 18.76
CA SER A 152 -16.26 -9.79 19.11
C SER A 152 -16.47 -10.01 20.61
N ASN A 153 -15.83 -9.19 21.46
CA ASN A 153 -15.94 -9.29 22.92
C ASN A 153 -15.81 -7.92 23.61
N PRO A 154 -16.92 -7.29 24.08
CA PRO A 154 -16.89 -5.97 24.72
C PRO A 154 -16.21 -5.94 26.10
N ALA A 155 -15.72 -7.06 26.62
CA ALA A 155 -14.87 -7.13 27.81
C ALA A 155 -13.36 -7.08 27.49
N GLN A 156 -12.98 -7.03 26.20
CA GLN A 156 -11.60 -6.94 25.73
C GLN A 156 -11.38 -5.67 24.90
N PHE A 157 -10.10 -5.30 24.78
CA PHE A 157 -9.64 -4.22 23.93
C PHE A 157 -8.55 -4.73 23.00
N LEU A 158 -8.61 -4.27 21.75
CA LEU A 158 -7.54 -4.37 20.78
C LEU A 158 -6.57 -3.21 21.00
N LEU A 159 -5.27 -3.45 20.88
CA LEU A 159 -4.31 -2.35 20.80
C LEU A 159 -4.39 -1.67 19.43
N ALA A 160 -4.30 -0.36 19.42
CA ALA A 160 -4.29 0.44 18.20
C ALA A 160 -3.24 1.56 18.27
N VAL A 161 -2.75 2.01 17.11
CA VAL A 161 -1.86 3.17 16.99
C VAL A 161 -2.58 4.25 16.19
N GLU A 162 -2.67 5.45 16.74
CA GLU A 162 -3.30 6.62 16.10
C GLU A 162 -2.23 7.64 15.73
N PHE A 163 -2.33 8.21 14.52
CA PHE A 163 -1.43 9.27 14.04
C PHE A 163 -2.08 10.07 12.91
N ILE A 164 -1.43 11.17 12.51
CA ILE A 164 -1.75 11.90 11.28
C ILE A 164 -0.77 11.47 10.19
N ARG A 165 -1.27 11.10 9.01
CA ARG A 165 -0.45 10.85 7.82
C ARG A 165 -0.75 11.83 6.70
N SER A 166 0.20 12.01 5.79
CA SER A 166 -0.08 12.60 4.48
C SER A 166 -0.85 11.60 3.60
N THR A 167 -1.79 12.10 2.81
CA THR A 167 -2.49 11.33 1.76
C THR A 167 -1.72 11.32 0.43
N THR A 168 -0.66 12.12 0.31
CA THR A 168 0.20 12.23 -0.88
C THR A 168 1.62 11.67 -0.68
N ALA A 169 1.90 11.08 0.50
CA ALA A 169 3.12 10.33 0.74
C ALA A 169 3.03 8.89 0.19
N GLU A 170 3.95 8.54 -0.71
CA GLU A 170 4.15 7.18 -1.22
C GLU A 170 4.95 6.37 -0.20
N VAL A 171 4.27 5.82 0.80
CA VAL A 171 4.86 5.01 1.88
C VAL A 171 4.01 3.78 2.21
N VAL A 172 4.67 2.71 2.66
CA VAL A 172 4.04 1.51 3.20
C VAL A 172 4.13 1.56 4.73
N PHE A 173 2.99 1.35 5.41
CA PHE A 173 2.93 1.19 6.86
C PHE A 173 2.73 -0.28 7.20
N TRP A 174 3.47 -0.79 8.18
CA TRP A 174 3.12 -2.03 8.89
C TRP A 174 3.37 -1.89 10.39
N MET A 175 2.89 -2.85 11.17
CA MET A 175 3.19 -2.93 12.59
C MET A 175 3.85 -4.27 12.92
N ASP A 176 4.85 -4.24 13.79
CA ASP A 176 5.33 -5.42 14.49
C ASP A 176 4.80 -5.41 15.93
N GLY A 177 4.58 -6.62 16.46
CA GLY A 177 4.10 -6.85 17.82
C GLY A 177 5.05 -7.72 18.61
N SER A 178 5.11 -7.49 19.93
CA SER A 178 5.93 -8.26 20.86
C SER A 178 5.28 -8.37 22.25
N PRO A 179 5.35 -9.53 22.93
CA PRO A 179 4.93 -9.66 24.33
C PRO A 179 6.03 -9.26 25.33
N ASP A 180 7.29 -9.19 24.90
CA ASP A 180 8.48 -9.18 25.77
C ASP A 180 9.56 -8.15 25.41
N LEU A 181 9.44 -7.47 24.25
CA LEU A 181 10.45 -6.61 23.60
C LEU A 181 11.67 -7.35 23.02
N GLU A 182 11.79 -8.66 23.20
CA GLU A 182 12.90 -9.48 22.69
C GLU A 182 12.57 -10.09 21.32
N VAL A 183 11.35 -10.58 21.14
CA VAL A 183 10.88 -11.18 19.87
C VAL A 183 9.79 -10.32 19.26
N TRP A 184 10.01 -9.89 18.02
CA TRP A 184 9.09 -9.08 17.23
C TRP A 184 8.56 -9.88 16.04
N THR A 185 7.25 -9.78 15.78
CA THR A 185 6.56 -10.45 14.67
C THR A 185 5.49 -9.55 14.10
N GLU A 186 5.31 -9.56 12.77
CA GLU A 186 4.28 -8.79 12.07
C GLU A 186 2.91 -8.93 12.74
N ALA A 187 2.33 -7.80 13.16
CA ALA A 187 1.04 -7.72 13.84
C ALA A 187 -0.03 -7.29 12.82
N PRO A 188 -0.95 -8.18 12.41
CA PRO A 188 -1.98 -7.83 11.44
C PRO A 188 -2.89 -6.73 11.98
N PHE A 189 -3.36 -5.84 11.10
CA PHE A 189 -4.17 -4.69 11.48
C PHE A 189 -5.21 -4.31 10.43
N THR A 190 -6.23 -3.56 10.86
CA THR A 190 -7.16 -2.83 9.99
C THR A 190 -6.89 -1.33 10.10
N LEU A 191 -6.84 -0.65 8.96
CA LEU A 191 -6.71 0.81 8.89
C LEU A 191 -8.10 1.46 8.90
N GLU A 192 -8.31 2.38 9.83
CA GLU A 192 -9.50 3.23 9.93
C GLU A 192 -9.10 4.69 9.65
N VAL A 193 -9.86 5.39 8.80
CA VAL A 193 -9.73 6.83 8.63
C VAL A 193 -10.69 7.52 9.59
N MET A 194 -10.14 8.32 10.51
CA MET A 194 -10.90 8.97 11.59
C MET A 194 -11.37 10.38 11.22
N GLU A 195 -10.52 11.14 10.52
CA GLU A 195 -10.71 12.56 10.23
C GLU A 195 -9.86 12.93 9.01
N VAL A 196 -10.46 13.56 7.99
CA VAL A 196 -9.72 14.11 6.85
C VAL A 196 -9.42 15.58 7.15
N LEU A 197 -8.15 15.97 7.05
CA LEU A 197 -7.66 17.32 7.36
C LEU A 197 -7.55 18.15 6.07
N PRO A 198 -7.60 19.49 6.15
CA PRO A 198 -7.69 20.36 4.97
C PRO A 198 -6.39 20.51 4.17
N ASP A 199 -5.29 19.87 4.57
CA ASP A 199 -3.93 20.06 4.07
C ASP A 199 -3.27 18.78 3.52
N GLU A 200 -4.04 17.96 2.79
CA GLU A 200 -3.61 16.66 2.24
C GLU A 200 -3.10 15.68 3.31
N ARG A 201 -3.74 15.72 4.48
CA ARG A 201 -3.50 14.83 5.60
C ARG A 201 -4.78 14.22 6.12
N GLU A 202 -4.64 13.11 6.85
CA GLU A 202 -5.75 12.47 7.55
C GLU A 202 -5.27 11.87 8.87
N ARG A 203 -6.12 11.93 9.89
CA ARG A 203 -5.95 11.17 11.13
C ARG A 203 -6.43 9.75 10.86
N ILE A 204 -5.55 8.78 11.10
CA ILE A 204 -5.87 7.36 10.98
C ILE A 204 -5.64 6.61 12.28
N ARG A 205 -6.26 5.45 12.39
CA ARG A 205 -6.01 4.45 13.41
C ARG A 205 -5.63 3.13 12.74
N LEU A 206 -4.53 2.51 13.17
CA LEU A 206 -4.20 1.13 12.84
C LEU A 206 -4.61 0.26 14.02
N VAL A 207 -5.73 -0.46 13.89
CA VAL A 207 -6.25 -1.37 14.93
C VAL A 207 -5.64 -2.75 14.72
N SER A 208 -4.82 -3.21 15.65
CA SER A 208 -4.24 -4.56 15.59
C SER A 208 -5.30 -5.65 15.82
N THR A 209 -5.08 -6.85 15.29
CA THR A 209 -5.91 -8.03 15.59
C THR A 209 -5.55 -8.71 16.91
N VAL A 210 -4.72 -8.08 17.76
CA VAL A 210 -4.27 -8.63 19.04
C VAL A 210 -5.23 -8.18 20.14
N SER A 211 -6.08 -9.10 20.58
CA SER A 211 -7.02 -8.91 21.68
C SER A 211 -6.39 -9.33 23.00
N LEU A 212 -6.37 -8.43 23.99
CA LEU A 212 -5.71 -8.65 25.28
C LEU A 212 -6.71 -8.82 26.42
N LEU A 213 -6.33 -9.61 27.43
CA LEU A 213 -7.02 -9.69 28.71
C LEU A 213 -6.54 -8.59 29.67
N PRO A 214 -7.38 -8.15 30.62
CA PRO A 214 -6.98 -7.15 31.62
C PRO A 214 -5.74 -7.56 32.42
N GLY A 215 -4.66 -6.80 32.27
CA GLY A 215 -3.38 -7.03 32.95
C GLY A 215 -2.31 -7.76 32.11
N GLU A 216 -2.64 -8.20 30.90
CA GLU A 216 -1.64 -8.64 29.92
C GLU A 216 -0.81 -7.45 29.40
N ARG A 217 0.34 -7.76 28.80
CA ARG A 217 1.26 -6.77 28.21
C ARG A 217 1.50 -7.14 26.76
N TYR A 218 1.51 -6.14 25.90
CA TYR A 218 1.94 -6.29 24.52
C TYR A 218 2.43 -4.94 24.04
N PHE A 219 3.43 -4.96 23.16
CA PHE A 219 4.09 -3.79 22.60
C PHE A 219 3.84 -3.79 21.09
N LEU A 220 3.59 -2.61 20.53
CA LEU A 220 3.48 -2.40 19.10
C LEU A 220 4.60 -1.45 18.65
N GLN A 221 5.20 -1.76 17.51
CA GLN A 221 6.13 -0.91 16.79
C GLN A 221 5.51 -0.55 15.44
N LEU A 222 5.37 0.75 15.15
CA LEU A 222 4.98 1.24 13.84
C LEU A 222 6.22 1.35 12.95
N ASN A 223 6.16 0.73 11.77
CA ASN A 223 7.20 0.81 10.75
C ASN A 223 6.68 1.56 9.52
N VAL A 224 7.61 2.21 8.82
CA VAL A 224 7.37 3.00 7.60
C VAL A 224 8.50 2.72 6.63
N ASP A 225 8.18 2.44 5.37
CA ASP A 225 9.16 2.27 4.29
C ASP A 225 8.65 2.88 2.97
N LEU A 226 9.55 3.00 2.00
CA LEU A 226 9.23 3.38 0.62
C LEU A 226 8.81 2.13 -0.20
N PRO A 227 7.94 2.27 -1.21
CA PRO A 227 7.42 1.17 -2.03
C PRO A 227 8.38 0.68 -3.13
#